data_AF-A0A8C9VA25-F1
#
_entry.id   AF-A0A8C9VA25-F1
#
_cell.length_a   1.000
_cell.length_b   1.000
_cell.length_c   1.000
_cell.angle_alpha   90.00
_cell.angle_beta   90.00
_cell.angle_gamma   90.00
#
_symmetry.space_group_name_H-M   'P 1'
#
loop_
_entity.id
_entity.type
_entity.pdbx_description
1 polymer ?
#
loop_
_entity_poly.entity_id
_entity_poly.type
_entity_poly.pdbx_seq_one_letter_code
_entity_poly.pdbx_strand_id
1 'polypeptide(L)'
;MNTGKQQKPVLTGQRFKTRKRDEKEKFEPTVFRDTIVQGLNEAGGDLDAVAKFLDATGSRLDYRRYADVLFDILIAGSMLGEFPGGLWLVAALISVWHASGLLCIPHFSLSYVRLQVFNKLIRRYKYLEKAFEEEVKKLLLFLKAFSEGEQTKLAMLTGILLANGTLPPSIITSLFSDNLVKEGISASFSVKMFKAWIAEKDGNAVTSALRKSNLDKKLLELFPANKQNVEHFSKYFNEAGLKELSDFLRLQQSLGTRKELQKELQERLSQERPIREIVVYVKEEMKRNDLPEQAVIGLLWTCLMNAVEWNKKEELVTEQALKHLKLYAPLLAVFSTQGQSELVLLQKIQEYCYDNIHFMKSFSKIVVLFYKADVLSEEAILKWYKDAPAAKGKSVFLEQMKKFVEWLQNAEEESESEGDED
;
A
#
# COMPACT_ATOMS: atom_id res chain seq x y z
N MET A 1 -74.00 0.02 -42.97
CA MET A 1 -72.72 0.77 -43.02
C MET A 1 -71.71 -0.02 -42.19
N ASN A 2 -71.10 -1.08 -42.68
CA ASN A 2 -69.92 -1.14 -43.55
C ASN A 2 -68.89 -0.04 -43.30
N THR A 3 -67.76 -0.40 -42.67
CA THR A 3 -66.41 -0.10 -43.17
C THR A 3 -65.43 -1.14 -42.63
N GLY A 4 -65.35 -2.27 -43.35
CA GLY A 4 -64.24 -3.22 -43.18
C GLY A 4 -62.91 -2.53 -43.50
N LYS A 5 -61.93 -2.66 -42.59
CA LYS A 5 -60.54 -2.34 -42.91
C LYS A 5 -60.04 -3.41 -43.88
N GLN A 6 -59.84 -3.03 -45.14
CA GLN A 6 -59.20 -3.84 -46.17
C GLN A 6 -57.83 -4.32 -45.69
N GLN A 7 -57.62 -5.63 -45.69
CA GLN A 7 -56.27 -6.20 -45.63
C GLN A 7 -55.55 -5.81 -46.93
N LYS A 8 -54.44 -5.08 -46.79
CA LYS A 8 -53.55 -4.77 -47.92
C LYS A 8 -52.97 -6.08 -48.46
N PRO A 9 -52.81 -6.22 -49.79
CA PRO A 9 -52.28 -7.45 -50.38
C PRO A 9 -50.89 -7.71 -49.82
N VAL A 10 -50.71 -8.88 -49.20
CA VAL A 10 -49.39 -9.39 -48.85
C VAL A 10 -48.76 -9.88 -50.15
N LEU A 11 -47.62 -9.31 -50.51
CA LEU A 11 -46.79 -9.82 -51.60
C LEU A 11 -46.35 -11.24 -51.25
N THR A 12 -47.08 -12.23 -51.72
CA THR A 12 -46.68 -13.63 -51.71
C THR A 12 -45.40 -13.76 -52.53
N GLY A 13 -44.26 -13.94 -51.86
CA GLY A 13 -42.99 -14.26 -52.52
C GLY A 13 -41.74 -13.66 -51.91
N GLN A 14 -41.81 -12.72 -50.95
CA GLN A 14 -40.60 -12.14 -50.37
C GLN A 14 -40.35 -12.67 -48.96
N ARG A 15 -39.43 -13.65 -48.84
CA ARG A 15 -38.83 -14.04 -47.56
C ARG A 15 -38.18 -12.80 -46.97
N PHE A 16 -38.79 -12.22 -45.94
CA PHE A 16 -38.11 -11.28 -45.06
C PHE A 16 -36.97 -12.04 -44.38
N LYS A 17 -35.74 -11.91 -44.91
CA LYS A 17 -34.54 -12.25 -44.16
C LYS A 17 -34.45 -11.22 -43.05
N THR A 18 -34.88 -11.59 -41.85
CA THR A 18 -34.46 -10.95 -40.61
C THR A 18 -32.93 -10.82 -40.67
N ARG A 19 -32.43 -9.59 -40.51
CA ARG A 19 -30.99 -9.36 -40.41
C ARG A 19 -30.51 -10.14 -39.17
N LYS A 20 -29.41 -10.89 -39.29
CA LYS A 20 -28.72 -11.67 -38.23
C LYS A 20 -28.41 -10.91 -36.92
N ARG A 21 -28.79 -9.63 -36.82
CA ARG A 21 -28.46 -8.73 -35.71
C ARG A 21 -29.51 -8.74 -34.59
N ASP A 22 -30.71 -9.27 -34.82
CA ASP A 22 -31.84 -9.21 -33.86
C ASP A 22 -32.21 -10.55 -33.21
N GLU A 23 -31.54 -11.66 -33.54
CA GLU A 23 -31.61 -12.87 -32.70
C GLU A 23 -30.68 -12.66 -31.50
N LYS A 24 -31.23 -12.10 -30.41
CA LYS A 24 -30.59 -12.27 -29.10
C LYS A 24 -30.58 -13.77 -28.82
N GLU A 25 -29.41 -14.41 -28.91
CA GLU A 25 -29.23 -15.79 -28.43
C GLU A 25 -29.91 -15.92 -27.07
N LYS A 26 -30.73 -16.95 -26.85
CA LYS A 26 -31.44 -17.12 -25.58
C LYS A 26 -30.42 -17.29 -24.45
N PHE A 27 -30.67 -16.62 -23.33
CA PHE A 27 -29.85 -16.79 -22.13
C PHE A 27 -30.29 -18.09 -21.46
N GLU A 28 -29.51 -19.16 -21.63
CA GLU A 28 -29.81 -20.50 -21.13
C GLU A 28 -28.73 -20.93 -20.14
N PRO A 29 -28.71 -20.33 -18.94
CA PRO A 29 -27.69 -20.58 -17.94
C PRO A 29 -27.65 -22.07 -17.55
N THR A 30 -28.81 -22.71 -17.37
CA THR A 30 -28.91 -24.13 -16.98
C THR A 30 -28.22 -25.06 -17.99
N VAL A 31 -28.45 -24.84 -19.29
CA VAL A 31 -27.84 -25.63 -20.36
C VAL A 31 -26.31 -25.45 -20.37
N PHE A 32 -25.86 -24.21 -20.17
CA PHE A 32 -24.44 -23.92 -20.02
C PHE A 32 -23.84 -24.66 -18.82
N ARG A 33 -24.50 -24.66 -17.67
CA ARG A 33 -24.07 -25.40 -16.48
C ARG A 33 -23.95 -26.88 -16.74
N ASP A 34 -25.01 -27.49 -17.26
CA ASP A 34 -25.05 -28.94 -17.44
C ASP A 34 -23.92 -29.40 -18.37
N THR A 35 -23.64 -28.61 -19.41
CA THR A 35 -22.52 -28.84 -20.33
C THR A 35 -21.16 -28.76 -19.62
N ILE A 36 -20.94 -27.73 -18.79
CA ILE A 36 -19.69 -27.57 -18.03
C ILE A 36 -19.53 -28.68 -16.99
N VAL A 37 -20.57 -28.97 -16.20
CA VAL A 37 -20.57 -30.00 -15.16
C VAL A 37 -20.34 -31.38 -15.75
N GLN A 38 -20.97 -31.69 -16.89
CA GLN A 38 -20.74 -32.96 -17.58
C GLN A 38 -19.27 -33.12 -17.99
N GLY A 39 -18.70 -32.14 -18.68
CA GLY A 39 -17.30 -32.25 -19.12
C GLY A 39 -16.29 -32.24 -17.98
N LEU A 40 -16.62 -31.56 -16.88
CA LEU A 40 -15.84 -31.64 -15.65
C LEU A 40 -15.91 -33.04 -15.00
N ASN A 41 -17.08 -33.68 -14.98
CA ASN A 41 -17.23 -35.05 -14.48
C ASN A 41 -16.50 -36.07 -15.38
N GLU A 42 -16.49 -35.87 -16.70
CA GLU A 42 -15.76 -36.70 -17.66
C GLU A 42 -14.24 -36.57 -17.52
N ALA A 43 -13.74 -35.36 -17.22
CA ALA A 43 -12.33 -35.13 -16.92
C ALA A 43 -11.91 -35.69 -15.54
N GLY A 44 -12.87 -35.87 -14.63
CA GLY A 44 -12.63 -36.43 -13.30
C GLY A 44 -11.61 -35.63 -12.49
N GLY A 45 -10.64 -36.32 -11.90
CA GLY A 45 -9.56 -35.70 -11.12
C GLY A 45 -8.36 -35.19 -11.92
N ASP A 46 -8.34 -35.38 -13.25
CA ASP A 46 -7.22 -34.96 -14.10
C ASP A 46 -7.33 -33.47 -14.45
N LEU A 47 -6.44 -32.67 -13.86
CA LEU A 47 -6.47 -31.21 -13.98
C LEU A 47 -5.96 -30.70 -15.32
N ASP A 48 -5.13 -31.46 -16.04
CA ASP A 48 -4.75 -31.11 -17.40
C ASP A 48 -5.88 -31.43 -18.38
N ALA A 49 -6.65 -32.50 -18.15
CA ALA A 49 -7.88 -32.77 -18.88
C ALA A 49 -8.93 -31.67 -18.64
N VAL A 50 -9.11 -31.23 -17.39
CA VAL A 50 -10.00 -30.09 -17.05
C VAL A 50 -9.56 -28.82 -17.76
N ALA A 51 -8.28 -28.46 -17.71
CA ALA A 51 -7.77 -27.24 -18.35
C ALA A 51 -7.94 -27.29 -19.89
N LYS A 52 -7.68 -28.45 -20.51
CA LYS A 52 -7.91 -28.67 -21.96
C LYS A 52 -9.39 -28.58 -22.32
N PHE A 53 -10.27 -29.16 -21.50
CA PHE A 53 -11.72 -29.09 -21.70
C PHE A 53 -12.22 -27.64 -21.66
N LEU A 54 -11.81 -26.85 -20.66
CA LEU A 54 -12.22 -25.46 -20.54
C LEU A 54 -11.66 -24.58 -21.67
N ASP A 55 -10.43 -24.80 -22.14
CA ASP A 55 -9.88 -24.09 -23.31
C ASP A 55 -10.61 -24.50 -24.61
N ALA A 56 -10.90 -25.78 -24.80
CA ALA A 56 -11.64 -26.24 -25.97
C ALA A 56 -13.09 -25.71 -25.99
N THR A 57 -13.78 -25.75 -24.84
CA THR A 57 -15.17 -25.31 -24.75
C THR A 57 -15.33 -23.80 -24.72
N GLY A 58 -14.36 -23.03 -24.27
CA GLY A 58 -14.41 -21.55 -24.35
C GLY A 58 -14.39 -20.99 -25.77
N SER A 59 -14.06 -21.81 -26.78
CA SER A 59 -14.24 -21.47 -28.21
C SER A 59 -15.65 -21.72 -28.74
N ARG A 60 -16.45 -22.54 -28.03
CA ARG A 60 -17.79 -22.98 -28.41
C ARG A 60 -18.89 -22.35 -27.55
N LEU A 61 -18.60 -22.10 -26.28
CA LEU A 61 -19.50 -21.51 -25.30
C LEU A 61 -19.10 -20.07 -25.03
N ASP A 62 -20.09 -19.19 -24.86
CA ASP A 62 -19.85 -17.78 -24.55
C ASP A 62 -19.54 -17.56 -23.06
N TYR A 63 -18.28 -17.76 -22.68
CA TYR A 63 -17.82 -17.53 -21.31
C TYR A 63 -18.00 -16.09 -20.84
N ARG A 64 -18.01 -15.11 -21.74
CA ARG A 64 -18.20 -13.71 -21.34
C ARG A 64 -19.61 -13.48 -20.83
N ARG A 65 -20.60 -14.09 -21.48
CA ARG A 65 -22.01 -13.99 -21.11
C ARG A 65 -22.37 -14.80 -19.87
N TYR A 66 -21.74 -15.96 -19.69
CA TYR A 66 -22.00 -16.87 -18.58
C TYR A 66 -20.86 -16.85 -17.54
N ALA A 67 -20.12 -15.74 -17.43
CA ALA A 67 -18.94 -15.66 -16.56
C ALA A 67 -19.27 -15.93 -15.09
N ASP A 68 -20.36 -15.35 -14.59
CA ASP A 68 -20.83 -15.54 -13.21
C ASP A 68 -21.16 -17.02 -12.98
N VAL A 69 -21.97 -17.62 -13.87
CA VAL A 69 -22.34 -19.04 -13.84
C VAL A 69 -21.11 -19.95 -13.90
N LEU A 70 -20.13 -19.62 -14.73
CA LEU A 70 -18.90 -20.38 -14.88
C LEU A 70 -18.12 -20.39 -13.56
N PHE A 71 -17.97 -19.24 -12.90
CA PHE A 71 -17.26 -19.15 -11.63
C PHE A 71 -18.04 -19.74 -10.46
N ASP A 72 -19.36 -19.63 -10.46
CA ASP A 72 -20.24 -20.34 -9.50
C ASP A 72 -20.00 -21.85 -9.58
N ILE A 73 -19.96 -22.43 -10.78
CA ILE A 73 -19.71 -23.86 -10.97
C ILE A 73 -18.29 -24.23 -10.56
N LEU A 74 -17.29 -23.45 -10.98
CA LEU A 74 -15.88 -23.78 -10.72
C LEU A 74 -15.49 -23.59 -9.25
N ILE A 75 -16.13 -22.68 -8.52
CA ILE A 75 -15.81 -22.36 -7.13
C ILE A 75 -16.76 -23.07 -6.16
N ALA A 76 -18.07 -22.99 -6.40
CA ALA A 76 -19.12 -23.50 -5.52
C ALA A 76 -19.75 -24.83 -5.99
N GLY A 77 -19.49 -25.29 -7.22
CA GLY A 77 -20.03 -26.56 -7.75
C GLY A 77 -21.47 -26.51 -8.26
N SER A 78 -22.14 -25.35 -8.19
CA SER A 78 -23.51 -25.12 -8.70
C SER A 78 -23.80 -23.61 -8.86
N MET A 79 -24.87 -23.23 -9.57
CA MET A 79 -25.27 -21.81 -9.72
C MET A 79 -25.75 -21.17 -8.42
N LEU A 80 -25.33 -19.94 -8.15
CA LEU A 80 -25.88 -19.10 -7.09
C LEU A 80 -27.28 -18.59 -7.48
N GLY A 81 -28.34 -19.35 -7.16
CA GLY A 81 -29.71 -18.88 -7.39
C GLY A 81 -30.84 -19.89 -7.19
N GLU A 82 -30.57 -21.19 -7.16
CA GLU A 82 -31.60 -22.22 -7.02
C GLU A 82 -31.63 -22.85 -5.62
N PHE A 83 -32.00 -22.09 -4.59
CA PHE A 83 -32.52 -22.67 -3.33
C PHE A 83 -33.65 -21.81 -2.75
N PRO A 84 -34.88 -22.34 -2.60
CA PRO A 84 -35.97 -21.62 -1.96
C PRO A 84 -35.69 -21.51 -0.45
N GLY A 85 -35.65 -20.28 0.07
CA GLY A 85 -35.71 -20.03 1.52
C GLY A 85 -34.52 -19.34 2.18
N GLY A 86 -33.56 -18.78 1.44
CA GLY A 86 -32.58 -17.87 2.05
C GLY A 86 -31.67 -18.52 3.11
N LEU A 87 -31.42 -19.82 3.02
CA LEU A 87 -30.34 -20.46 3.77
C LEU A 87 -29.03 -20.22 3.00
N TRP A 88 -28.41 -19.08 3.28
CA TRP A 88 -27.18 -18.64 2.63
C TRP A 88 -26.06 -19.68 2.84
N LEU A 89 -25.52 -20.17 1.72
CA LEU A 89 -24.20 -20.79 1.55
C LEU A 89 -23.86 -22.19 2.13
N VAL A 90 -24.71 -22.85 2.92
CA VAL A 90 -24.26 -24.09 3.60
C VAL A 90 -24.64 -25.39 2.86
N ALA A 91 -25.63 -25.37 1.96
CA ALA A 91 -26.15 -26.61 1.37
C ALA A 91 -25.54 -27.04 0.02
N ALA A 92 -24.82 -26.15 -0.67
CA ALA A 92 -24.24 -26.43 -2.00
C ALA A 92 -22.73 -26.72 -1.97
N LEU A 93 -22.11 -26.84 -0.80
CA LEU A 93 -20.71 -27.29 -0.68
C LEU A 93 -20.55 -28.80 -0.95
N ILE A 94 -21.63 -29.51 -1.26
CA ILE A 94 -21.61 -30.94 -1.55
C ILE A 94 -22.47 -31.19 -2.79
N SER A 95 -21.87 -31.85 -3.79
CA SER A 95 -22.44 -32.28 -5.10
C SER A 95 -22.61 -31.14 -6.12
N VAL A 96 -21.80 -31.02 -7.18
CA VAL A 96 -21.42 -32.04 -8.18
C VAL A 96 -19.98 -31.82 -8.68
N TRP A 97 -19.06 -32.40 -7.93
CA TRP A 97 -17.75 -32.96 -8.30
C TRP A 97 -17.58 -33.98 -7.17
N HIS A 98 -17.54 -35.30 -7.43
CA HIS A 98 -17.48 -36.30 -6.35
C HIS A 98 -16.49 -35.83 -5.25
N ALA A 99 -17.02 -35.41 -4.09
CA ALA A 99 -16.29 -34.90 -2.94
C ALA A 99 -15.12 -33.92 -3.26
N SER A 100 -15.32 -32.92 -4.12
CA SER A 100 -14.20 -32.11 -4.61
C SER A 100 -14.57 -30.73 -5.17
N GLY A 101 -15.12 -29.82 -4.35
CA GLY A 101 -14.95 -28.36 -4.56
C GLY A 101 -13.58 -27.87 -4.09
N LEU A 102 -13.10 -26.71 -4.54
CA LEU A 102 -11.82 -26.11 -4.11
C LEU A 102 -11.70 -25.96 -2.57
N LEU A 103 -12.85 -25.81 -1.90
CA LEU A 103 -12.99 -25.70 -0.44
C LEU A 103 -13.19 -27.07 0.26
N CYS A 104 -13.55 -28.12 -0.48
CA CYS A 104 -13.98 -29.40 0.09
C CYS A 104 -12.87 -30.47 0.13
N ILE A 105 -11.66 -30.14 -0.32
CA ILE A 105 -10.56 -31.11 -0.31
C ILE A 105 -9.86 -31.07 1.06
N PRO A 106 -9.64 -32.22 1.73
CA PRO A 106 -8.93 -32.26 3.01
C PRO A 106 -7.42 -31.93 2.90
N HIS A 107 -6.84 -31.97 1.69
CA HIS A 107 -5.40 -31.81 1.44
C HIS A 107 -5.03 -30.51 0.71
N PHE A 108 -4.12 -29.74 1.32
CA PHE A 108 -3.56 -28.47 0.82
C PHE A 108 -2.94 -28.55 -0.59
N SER A 109 -2.37 -29.70 -0.95
CA SER A 109 -1.71 -29.91 -2.24
C SER A 109 -2.69 -29.82 -3.42
N LEU A 110 -3.93 -30.28 -3.27
CA LEU A 110 -4.91 -30.31 -4.36
C LEU A 110 -5.53 -28.92 -4.67
N SER A 111 -5.63 -28.04 -3.67
CA SER A 111 -6.04 -26.64 -3.86
C SER A 111 -5.06 -25.87 -4.75
N TYR A 112 -3.75 -26.13 -4.61
CA TYR A 112 -2.70 -25.52 -5.43
C TYR A 112 -2.76 -25.97 -6.89
N VAL A 113 -3.10 -27.23 -7.16
CA VAL A 113 -3.16 -27.73 -8.55
C VAL A 113 -4.43 -27.24 -9.27
N ARG A 114 -5.55 -27.05 -8.57
CA ARG A 114 -6.77 -26.45 -9.17
C ARG A 114 -6.62 -24.96 -9.46
N LEU A 115 -5.79 -24.24 -8.70
CA LEU A 115 -5.40 -22.86 -9.02
C LEU A 115 -4.71 -22.74 -10.39
N GLN A 116 -3.97 -23.76 -10.82
CA GLN A 116 -3.37 -23.75 -12.15
C GLN A 116 -4.42 -23.73 -13.26
N VAL A 117 -5.59 -24.34 -13.04
CA VAL A 117 -6.71 -24.31 -13.99
C VAL A 117 -7.25 -22.89 -14.11
N PHE A 118 -7.52 -22.20 -13.00
CA PHE A 118 -7.96 -20.79 -13.02
C PHE A 118 -6.89 -19.87 -13.65
N ASN A 119 -5.62 -20.07 -13.30
CA ASN A 119 -4.53 -19.28 -13.88
C ASN A 119 -4.38 -19.50 -15.39
N LYS A 120 -4.47 -20.74 -15.87
CA LYS A 120 -4.47 -21.06 -17.31
C LYS A 120 -5.68 -20.44 -18.02
N LEU A 121 -6.87 -20.59 -17.42
CA LEU A 121 -8.13 -20.06 -17.96
C LEU A 121 -8.12 -18.53 -18.07
N ILE A 122 -7.76 -17.82 -17.00
CA ILE A 122 -7.74 -16.34 -16.96
C ILE A 122 -6.64 -15.78 -17.86
N ARG A 123 -5.48 -16.44 -17.96
CA ARG A 123 -4.43 -16.05 -18.92
C ARG A 123 -4.90 -16.15 -20.37
N ARG A 124 -5.71 -17.16 -20.70
CA ARG A 124 -6.26 -17.39 -22.04
C ARG A 124 -7.44 -16.46 -22.35
N TYR A 125 -8.35 -16.30 -21.39
CA TYR A 125 -9.57 -15.51 -21.49
C TYR A 125 -9.52 -14.33 -20.53
N LYS A 126 -8.64 -13.36 -20.82
CA LYS A 126 -8.36 -12.20 -19.95
C LYS A 126 -9.61 -11.39 -19.58
N TYR A 127 -10.65 -11.41 -20.42
CA TYR A 127 -11.92 -10.75 -20.14
C TYR A 127 -12.70 -11.35 -18.94
N LEU A 128 -12.36 -12.56 -18.49
CA LEU A 128 -12.95 -13.22 -17.32
C LEU A 128 -12.35 -12.74 -15.99
N GLU A 129 -11.20 -12.07 -16.02
CA GLU A 129 -10.49 -11.61 -14.82
C GLU A 129 -11.39 -10.78 -13.89
N LYS A 130 -12.15 -9.83 -14.45
CA LYS A 130 -13.04 -8.99 -13.66
C LYS A 130 -14.19 -9.78 -13.03
N ALA A 131 -14.77 -10.73 -13.77
CA ALA A 131 -15.84 -11.57 -13.24
C ALA A 131 -15.33 -12.49 -12.12
N PHE A 132 -14.10 -13.03 -12.27
CA PHE A 132 -13.44 -13.80 -11.22
C PHE A 132 -13.20 -12.96 -9.96
N GLU A 133 -12.72 -11.73 -10.12
CA GLU A 133 -12.52 -10.79 -9.01
C GLU A 133 -13.83 -10.53 -8.24
N GLU A 134 -14.92 -10.22 -8.96
CA GLU A 134 -16.22 -9.97 -8.34
C GLU A 134 -16.76 -11.21 -7.61
N GLU A 135 -16.57 -12.40 -8.16
CA GLU A 135 -17.02 -13.64 -7.50
C GLU A 135 -16.24 -13.89 -6.21
N VAL A 136 -14.91 -13.71 -6.23
CA VAL A 136 -14.11 -13.82 -5.01
C VAL A 136 -14.52 -12.76 -3.98
N LYS A 137 -14.80 -11.51 -4.38
CA LYS A 137 -15.31 -10.48 -3.46
C LYS A 137 -16.61 -10.90 -2.79
N LYS A 138 -17.54 -11.52 -3.52
CA LYS A 138 -18.80 -12.03 -2.94
C LYS A 138 -18.49 -13.09 -1.88
N LEU A 139 -17.63 -14.07 -2.19
CA LEU A 139 -17.23 -15.10 -1.22
C LEU A 139 -16.63 -14.52 0.04
N LEU A 140 -15.78 -13.49 -0.09
CA LEU A 140 -15.19 -12.77 1.05
C LEU A 140 -16.24 -12.04 1.89
N LEU A 141 -17.32 -11.51 1.30
CA LEU A 141 -18.40 -10.85 2.03
C LEU A 141 -19.27 -11.84 2.84
N PHE A 142 -19.38 -13.08 2.37
CA PHE A 142 -20.18 -14.14 2.99
C PHE A 142 -19.37 -15.13 3.84
N LEU A 143 -18.19 -14.73 4.32
CA LEU A 143 -17.31 -15.62 5.11
C LEU A 143 -17.99 -16.29 6.31
N LYS A 144 -19.00 -15.64 6.91
CA LYS A 144 -19.76 -16.20 8.04
C LYS A 144 -20.47 -17.51 7.74
N ALA A 145 -20.84 -17.73 6.48
CA ALA A 145 -21.58 -18.92 6.10
C ALA A 145 -20.66 -20.14 5.91
N PHE A 146 -19.34 -19.95 5.99
CA PHE A 146 -18.36 -21.02 5.91
C PHE A 146 -17.91 -21.45 7.31
N SER A 147 -17.61 -22.75 7.46
CA SER A 147 -16.94 -23.27 8.65
C SER A 147 -15.52 -22.71 8.78
N GLU A 148 -14.94 -22.78 9.98
CA GLU A 148 -13.58 -22.28 10.21
C GLU A 148 -12.53 -22.97 9.32
N GLY A 149 -12.71 -24.27 9.05
CA GLY A 149 -11.85 -25.03 8.15
C GLY A 149 -11.93 -24.52 6.70
N GLU A 150 -13.12 -24.19 6.22
CA GLU A 150 -13.34 -23.63 4.87
C GLU A 150 -12.82 -22.21 4.75
N GLN A 151 -13.07 -21.36 5.77
CA GLN A 151 -12.49 -20.01 5.84
C GLN A 151 -10.97 -20.06 5.78
N THR A 152 -10.34 -21.05 6.43
CA THR A 152 -8.89 -21.23 6.42
C THR A 152 -8.38 -21.60 5.02
N LYS A 153 -9.04 -22.55 4.35
CA LYS A 153 -8.68 -22.92 2.98
C LYS A 153 -8.86 -21.74 2.01
N LEU A 154 -9.97 -21.01 2.14
CA LEU A 154 -10.24 -19.83 1.34
C LEU A 154 -9.20 -18.74 1.57
N ALA A 155 -8.81 -18.48 2.82
CA ALA A 155 -7.76 -17.52 3.16
C ALA A 155 -6.44 -17.88 2.50
N MET A 156 -6.01 -19.14 2.63
CA MET A 156 -4.77 -19.61 2.00
C MET A 156 -4.81 -19.46 0.48
N LEU A 157 -5.92 -19.87 -0.14
CA LEU A 157 -6.15 -19.74 -1.57
C LEU A 157 -6.08 -18.28 -2.03
N THR A 158 -6.78 -17.38 -1.34
CA THR A 158 -6.77 -15.95 -1.63
C THR A 158 -5.35 -15.39 -1.53
N GLY A 159 -4.57 -15.80 -0.53
CA GLY A 159 -3.16 -15.41 -0.39
C GLY A 159 -2.31 -15.83 -1.59
N ILE A 160 -2.47 -17.06 -2.08
CA ILE A 160 -1.74 -17.56 -3.26
C ILE A 160 -2.17 -16.83 -4.54
N LEU A 161 -3.46 -16.52 -4.71
CA LEU A 161 -3.97 -15.78 -5.85
C LEU A 161 -3.45 -14.34 -5.90
N LEU A 162 -3.35 -13.70 -4.72
CA LEU A 162 -2.73 -12.38 -4.55
C LEU A 162 -1.22 -12.43 -4.85
N ALA A 163 -0.53 -13.47 -4.37
CA ALA A 163 0.90 -13.70 -4.61
C ALA A 163 1.25 -13.84 -6.10
N ASN A 164 0.38 -14.50 -6.85
CA ASN A 164 0.56 -14.71 -8.29
C ASN A 164 0.05 -13.54 -9.15
N GLY A 165 -0.59 -12.53 -8.55
CA GLY A 165 -1.18 -11.40 -9.27
C GLY A 165 -2.42 -11.76 -10.10
N THR A 166 -3.05 -12.91 -9.83
CA THR A 166 -4.31 -13.32 -10.46
C THR A 166 -5.49 -12.53 -9.90
N LEU A 167 -5.39 -12.13 -8.62
CA LEU A 167 -6.30 -11.20 -7.99
C LEU A 167 -5.57 -9.91 -7.59
N PRO A 168 -6.21 -8.74 -7.73
CA PRO A 168 -5.66 -7.50 -7.22
C PRO A 168 -5.83 -7.43 -5.68
N PRO A 169 -4.92 -6.75 -4.96
CA PRO A 169 -5.05 -6.56 -3.51
C PRO A 169 -6.34 -5.87 -3.07
N SER A 170 -6.99 -5.11 -3.96
CA SER A 170 -8.25 -4.41 -3.69
C SER A 170 -9.39 -5.30 -3.20
N ILE A 171 -9.34 -6.61 -3.44
CA ILE A 171 -10.33 -7.57 -2.89
C ILE A 171 -10.36 -7.59 -1.36
N ILE A 172 -9.26 -7.19 -0.71
CA ILE A 172 -9.12 -7.21 0.76
C ILE A 172 -10.14 -6.26 1.40
N THR A 173 -10.62 -5.24 0.68
CA THR A 173 -11.63 -4.32 1.21
C THR A 173 -12.95 -5.01 1.55
N SER A 174 -13.27 -6.14 0.91
CA SER A 174 -14.43 -6.96 1.28
C SER A 174 -14.35 -7.48 2.72
N LEU A 175 -13.14 -7.62 3.28
CA LEU A 175 -12.93 -8.02 4.67
C LEU A 175 -13.23 -6.90 5.66
N PHE A 176 -13.33 -5.64 5.23
CA PHE A 176 -13.61 -4.50 6.12
C PHE A 176 -15.10 -4.35 6.45
N SER A 177 -15.94 -5.27 5.98
CA SER A 177 -17.37 -5.26 6.25
C SER A 177 -17.66 -5.45 7.75
N ASP A 178 -18.50 -4.56 8.30
CA ASP A 178 -18.84 -4.50 9.74
C ASP A 178 -19.29 -5.84 10.32
N ASN A 179 -20.02 -6.63 9.53
CA ASN A 179 -20.49 -7.95 9.94
C ASN A 179 -19.32 -8.89 10.27
N LEU A 180 -18.26 -8.92 9.45
CA LEU A 180 -17.08 -9.77 9.61
C LEU A 180 -16.11 -9.23 10.65
N VAL A 181 -15.96 -7.91 10.70
CA VAL A 181 -15.05 -7.21 11.61
C VAL A 181 -15.49 -7.40 13.06
N LYS A 182 -16.78 -7.23 13.36
CA LYS A 182 -17.33 -7.38 14.73
C LYS A 182 -17.13 -8.78 15.30
N GLU A 183 -17.17 -9.81 14.47
CA GLU A 183 -16.98 -11.22 14.88
C GLU A 183 -15.50 -11.65 14.88
N GLY A 184 -14.57 -10.78 14.49
CA GLY A 184 -13.14 -11.11 14.43
C GLY A 184 -12.74 -12.03 13.27
N ILE A 185 -13.69 -12.40 12.40
CA ILE A 185 -13.45 -13.24 11.21
C ILE A 185 -12.49 -12.52 10.25
N SER A 186 -12.66 -11.21 10.06
CA SER A 186 -11.82 -10.39 9.18
C SER A 186 -10.32 -10.48 9.52
N ALA A 187 -10.00 -10.27 10.80
CA ALA A 187 -8.62 -10.33 11.30
C ALA A 187 -8.05 -11.76 11.23
N SER A 188 -8.82 -12.77 11.66
CA SER A 188 -8.40 -14.18 11.62
C SER A 188 -8.14 -14.69 10.19
N PHE A 189 -9.05 -14.36 9.27
CA PHE A 189 -8.91 -14.66 7.84
C PHE A 189 -7.67 -13.96 7.26
N SER A 190 -7.49 -12.67 7.55
CA SER A 190 -6.36 -11.89 7.04
C SER A 190 -5.01 -12.46 7.47
N VAL A 191 -4.89 -12.91 8.73
CA VAL A 191 -3.65 -13.57 9.20
C VAL A 191 -3.32 -14.79 8.35
N LYS A 192 -4.30 -15.67 8.12
CA LYS A 192 -4.10 -16.91 7.33
C LYS A 192 -3.77 -16.58 5.87
N MET A 193 -4.43 -15.56 5.30
CA MET A 193 -4.21 -15.08 3.94
C MET A 193 -2.81 -14.49 3.76
N PHE A 194 -2.37 -13.61 4.66
CA PHE A 194 -1.05 -13.00 4.57
C PHE A 194 0.08 -14.02 4.81
N LYS A 195 -0.12 -15.00 5.71
CA LYS A 195 0.83 -16.12 5.85
C LYS A 195 1.02 -16.88 4.54
N ALA A 196 -0.08 -17.22 3.86
CA ALA A 196 0.00 -17.92 2.59
C ALA A 196 0.66 -17.05 1.49
N TRP A 197 0.35 -15.76 1.45
CA TRP A 197 0.99 -14.84 0.50
C TRP A 197 2.50 -14.72 0.74
N ILE A 198 2.93 -14.54 1.99
CA ILE A 198 4.36 -14.45 2.33
C ILE A 198 5.07 -15.78 2.03
N ALA A 199 4.44 -16.93 2.28
CA ALA A 199 5.01 -18.23 1.98
C ALA A 199 5.24 -18.46 0.47
N GLU A 200 4.40 -17.90 -0.40
CA GLU A 200 4.54 -17.98 -1.86
C GLU A 200 5.54 -16.98 -2.45
N LYS A 201 5.78 -15.87 -1.75
CA LYS A 201 6.68 -14.79 -2.15
C LYS A 201 7.57 -14.41 -0.96
N ASP A 202 7.35 -13.22 -0.40
CA ASP A 202 8.03 -12.67 0.75
C ASP A 202 7.21 -11.48 1.31
N GLY A 203 7.58 -10.98 2.50
CA GLY A 203 6.95 -9.81 3.12
C GLY A 203 7.08 -8.53 2.29
N ASN A 204 8.18 -8.37 1.55
CA ASN A 204 8.40 -7.19 0.71
C ASN A 204 7.42 -7.12 -0.46
N ALA A 205 7.11 -8.25 -1.10
CA ALA A 205 6.10 -8.33 -2.15
C ALA A 205 4.72 -7.95 -1.62
N VAL A 206 4.35 -8.44 -0.44
CA VAL A 206 3.05 -8.12 0.21
C VAL A 206 2.96 -6.63 0.51
N THR A 207 3.92 -6.08 1.25
CA THR A 207 3.91 -4.66 1.66
C THR A 207 3.96 -3.71 0.46
N SER A 208 4.71 -4.07 -0.59
CA SER A 208 4.75 -3.32 -1.84
C SER A 208 3.41 -3.35 -2.58
N ALA A 209 2.75 -4.51 -2.63
CA ALA A 209 1.44 -4.65 -3.27
C ALA A 209 0.37 -3.85 -2.51
N LEU A 210 0.34 -3.93 -1.18
CA LEU A 210 -0.59 -3.17 -0.34
C LEU A 210 -0.42 -1.65 -0.52
N ARG A 211 0.82 -1.17 -0.58
CA ARG A 211 1.13 0.24 -0.86
C ARG A 211 0.63 0.67 -2.24
N LYS A 212 0.89 -0.12 -3.28
CA LYS A 212 0.44 0.17 -4.66
C LYS A 212 -1.08 0.24 -4.78
N SER A 213 -1.80 -0.53 -3.97
CA SER A 213 -3.26 -0.55 -3.93
C SER A 213 -3.89 0.41 -2.92
N ASN A 214 -3.10 1.29 -2.27
CA ASN A 214 -3.57 2.22 -1.23
C ASN A 214 -4.29 1.56 -0.05
N LEU A 215 -3.92 0.31 0.27
CA LEU A 215 -4.47 -0.44 1.41
C LEU A 215 -3.68 -0.24 2.69
N ASP A 216 -2.47 0.33 2.57
CA ASP A 216 -1.57 0.66 3.66
C ASP A 216 -2.23 1.50 4.77
N LYS A 217 -3.19 2.35 4.42
CA LYS A 217 -3.94 3.20 5.36
C LYS A 217 -5.19 2.54 5.95
N LYS A 218 -5.62 1.40 5.38
CA LYS A 218 -6.91 0.76 5.68
C LYS A 218 -6.77 -0.56 6.44
N LEU A 219 -5.56 -1.06 6.66
CA LEU A 219 -5.35 -2.34 7.36
C LEU A 219 -5.91 -2.34 8.80
N LEU A 220 -6.03 -1.17 9.44
CA LEU A 220 -6.68 -1.06 10.74
C LEU A 220 -8.18 -1.39 10.67
N GLU A 221 -8.84 -1.22 9.51
CA GLU A 221 -10.26 -1.55 9.29
C GLU A 221 -10.56 -3.05 9.37
N LEU A 222 -9.53 -3.91 9.45
CA LEU A 222 -9.68 -5.34 9.80
C LEU A 222 -10.21 -5.55 11.23
N PHE A 223 -10.09 -4.53 12.08
CA PHE A 223 -10.49 -4.57 13.48
C PHE A 223 -11.70 -3.65 13.74
N PRO A 224 -12.53 -3.97 14.75
CA PRO A 224 -13.63 -3.08 15.14
C PRO A 224 -13.11 -1.72 15.60
N ALA A 225 -13.92 -0.66 15.45
CA ALA A 225 -13.53 0.74 15.71
C ALA A 225 -12.80 0.97 17.05
N ASN A 226 -13.20 0.26 18.11
CA ASN A 226 -12.57 0.34 19.44
C ASN A 226 -11.15 -0.27 19.53
N LYS A 227 -10.69 -0.95 18.48
CA LYS A 227 -9.41 -1.66 18.39
C LYS A 227 -8.58 -1.24 17.17
N GLN A 228 -9.00 -0.21 16.44
CA GLN A 228 -8.29 0.31 15.26
C GLN A 228 -7.10 1.18 15.68
N ASN A 229 -6.08 0.56 16.26
CA ASN A 229 -4.83 1.21 16.58
C ASN A 229 -3.64 0.32 16.25
N VAL A 230 -2.49 0.96 16.03
CA VAL A 230 -1.28 0.28 15.55
C VAL A 230 -0.70 -0.67 16.60
N GLU A 231 -0.93 -0.40 17.89
CA GLU A 231 -0.48 -1.28 18.97
C GLU A 231 -1.24 -2.61 18.96
N HIS A 232 -2.56 -2.57 18.88
CA HIS A 232 -3.41 -3.76 18.81
C HIS A 232 -3.13 -4.56 17.55
N PHE A 233 -3.02 -3.88 16.40
CA PHE A 233 -2.63 -4.52 15.15
C PHE A 233 -1.27 -5.22 15.29
N SER A 234 -0.26 -4.50 15.80
CA SER A 234 1.09 -5.04 15.97
C SER A 234 1.09 -6.27 16.87
N LYS A 235 0.40 -6.21 18.01
CA LYS A 235 0.31 -7.33 18.94
C LYS A 235 -0.32 -8.56 18.28
N TYR A 236 -1.49 -8.38 17.66
CA TYR A 236 -2.23 -9.47 17.02
C TYR A 236 -1.45 -10.14 15.88
N PHE A 237 -0.83 -9.34 15.00
CA PHE A 237 -0.07 -9.88 13.88
C PHE A 237 1.30 -10.45 14.30
N ASN A 238 1.94 -9.88 15.33
CA ASN A 238 3.20 -10.43 15.86
C ASN A 238 3.00 -11.78 16.56
N GLU A 239 1.93 -11.93 17.34
CA GLU A 239 1.56 -13.23 17.95
C GLU A 239 1.31 -14.31 16.88
N ALA A 240 0.84 -13.89 15.70
CA ALA A 240 0.71 -14.78 14.56
C ALA A 240 2.01 -15.01 13.76
N GLY A 241 3.12 -14.36 14.09
CA GLY A 241 4.40 -14.47 13.35
C GLY A 241 4.51 -13.59 12.11
N LEU A 242 3.68 -12.55 11.98
CA LEU A 242 3.63 -11.62 10.84
C LEU A 242 4.25 -10.26 11.19
N LYS A 243 5.47 -10.28 11.76
CA LYS A 243 6.16 -9.06 12.22
C LYS A 243 6.39 -8.03 11.10
N GLU A 244 6.65 -8.50 9.89
CA GLU A 244 6.87 -7.66 8.70
C GLU A 244 5.71 -6.71 8.42
N LEU A 245 4.46 -7.16 8.65
CA LEU A 245 3.27 -6.32 8.46
C LEU A 245 3.09 -5.29 9.57
N SER A 246 3.43 -5.67 10.81
CA SER A 246 3.42 -4.76 11.96
C SER A 246 4.45 -3.64 11.78
N ASP A 247 5.67 -3.98 11.37
CA ASP A 247 6.75 -3.04 11.11
C ASP A 247 6.40 -2.13 9.92
N PHE A 248 5.80 -2.69 8.87
CA PHE A 248 5.28 -1.93 7.74
C PHE A 248 4.24 -0.89 8.17
N LEU A 249 3.23 -1.29 8.96
CA LEU A 249 2.16 -0.38 9.38
C LEU A 249 2.70 0.75 10.27
N ARG A 250 3.61 0.44 11.21
CA ARG A 250 4.29 1.45 12.04
C ARG A 250 5.08 2.44 11.18
N LEU A 251 5.82 1.95 10.19
CA LEU A 251 6.54 2.79 9.26
C LEU A 251 5.57 3.68 8.46
N GLN A 252 4.44 3.15 8.01
CA GLN A 252 3.44 3.95 7.28
C GLN A 252 2.79 5.02 8.14
N GLN A 253 2.46 4.71 9.38
CA GLN A 253 1.94 5.69 10.33
C GLN A 253 2.95 6.82 10.54
N SER A 254 4.22 6.49 10.83
CA SER A 254 5.28 7.48 11.03
C SER A 254 5.49 8.37 9.80
N LEU A 255 5.48 7.78 8.59
CA LEU A 255 5.58 8.54 7.34
C LEU A 255 4.36 9.43 7.11
N GLY A 256 3.15 8.95 7.42
CA GLY A 256 1.91 9.72 7.33
C GLY A 256 1.92 10.93 8.25
N THR A 257 2.25 10.71 9.53
CA THR A 257 2.40 11.77 10.53
C THR A 257 3.44 12.80 10.09
N ARG A 258 4.61 12.36 9.60
CA ARG A 258 5.65 13.29 9.11
C ARG A 258 5.16 14.12 7.91
N LYS A 259 4.45 13.51 6.95
CA LYS A 259 3.90 14.25 5.81
C LYS A 259 2.85 15.27 6.22
N GLU A 260 1.97 14.92 7.15
CA GLU A 260 0.95 15.85 7.64
C GLU A 260 1.59 17.01 8.42
N LEU A 261 2.55 16.69 9.30
CA LEU A 261 3.33 17.69 10.02
C LEU A 261 4.06 18.63 9.05
N GLN A 262 4.70 18.08 8.01
CA GLN A 262 5.37 18.87 6.98
C GLN A 262 4.40 19.82 6.27
N LYS A 263 3.22 19.35 5.89
CA LYS A 263 2.21 20.16 5.20
C LYS A 263 1.73 21.32 6.08
N GLU A 264 1.37 21.04 7.33
CA GLU A 264 0.90 22.04 8.27
C GLU A 264 2.01 23.06 8.63
N LEU A 265 3.26 22.62 8.73
CA LEU A 265 4.39 23.52 8.93
C LEU A 265 4.64 24.42 7.73
N GLN A 266 4.55 23.89 6.50
CA GLN A 266 4.67 24.70 5.29
C GLN A 266 3.56 25.75 5.20
N GLU A 267 2.33 25.41 5.60
CA GLU A 267 1.21 26.37 5.66
C GLU A 267 1.44 27.46 6.72
N ARG A 268 1.98 27.11 7.89
CA ARG A 268 2.30 28.10 8.93
C ARG A 268 3.45 29.02 8.53
N LEU A 269 4.45 28.47 7.83
CA LEU A 269 5.58 29.24 7.30
C LEU A 269 5.13 30.20 6.19
N SER A 270 4.21 29.78 5.30
CA SER A 270 3.68 30.65 4.24
C SER A 270 2.79 31.77 4.78
N GLN A 271 2.16 31.56 5.94
CA GLN A 271 1.40 32.57 6.67
C GLN A 271 2.28 33.52 7.51
N GLU A 272 3.62 33.39 7.45
CA GLU A 272 4.59 34.19 8.21
C GLU A 272 4.26 34.26 9.72
N ARG A 273 3.76 33.15 10.28
CA ARG A 273 3.39 33.11 11.70
C ARG A 273 4.60 33.36 12.61
N PRO A 274 4.40 33.95 13.81
CA PRO A 274 5.49 34.16 14.76
C PRO A 274 6.21 32.85 15.11
N ILE A 275 7.55 32.88 15.13
CA ILE A 275 8.38 31.71 15.44
C ILE A 275 7.97 31.03 16.76
N ARG A 276 7.57 31.82 17.77
CA ARG A 276 7.11 31.29 19.06
C ARG A 276 5.88 30.38 18.93
N GLU A 277 4.93 30.71 18.05
CA GLU A 277 3.75 29.88 17.81
C GLU A 277 4.13 28.58 17.09
N ILE A 278 5.05 28.67 16.13
CA ILE A 278 5.58 27.49 15.42
C ILE A 278 6.28 26.55 16.40
N VAL A 279 7.09 27.09 17.32
CA VAL A 279 7.75 26.30 18.38
C VAL A 279 6.74 25.57 19.26
N VAL A 280 5.69 26.24 19.72
CA VAL A 280 4.65 25.62 20.57
C VAL A 280 3.97 24.49 19.81
N TYR A 281 3.54 24.74 18.58
CA TYR A 281 2.90 23.74 17.72
C TYR A 281 3.80 22.51 17.51
N VAL A 282 5.07 22.69 17.12
CA VAL A 282 6.00 21.58 16.90
C VAL A 282 6.24 20.77 18.18
N LYS A 283 6.36 21.44 19.34
CA LYS A 283 6.49 20.75 20.64
C LYS A 283 5.25 19.92 20.99
N GLU A 284 4.05 20.42 20.68
CA GLU A 284 2.80 19.67 20.88
C GLU A 284 2.74 18.45 19.95
N GLU A 285 3.12 18.59 18.68
CA GLU A 285 3.17 17.49 17.71
C GLU A 285 4.22 16.44 18.05
N MET A 286 5.37 16.86 18.60
CA MET A 286 6.38 15.95 19.13
C MET A 286 5.83 15.09 20.25
N LYS A 287 5.12 15.68 21.20
CA LYS A 287 4.50 14.96 22.32
C LYS A 287 3.36 14.07 21.87
N ARG A 288 2.51 14.55 20.95
CA ARG A 288 1.32 13.82 20.48
C ARG A 288 1.67 12.56 19.69
N ASN A 289 2.77 12.60 18.95
CA ASN A 289 3.15 11.53 18.02
C ASN A 289 4.46 10.82 18.41
N ASP A 290 5.02 11.11 19.59
CA ASP A 290 6.31 10.59 20.06
C ASP A 290 7.44 10.75 19.03
N LEU A 291 7.53 11.95 18.44
CA LEU A 291 8.53 12.23 17.40
C LEU A 291 9.87 12.58 18.04
N PRO A 292 10.96 11.89 17.67
CA PRO A 292 12.27 12.22 18.19
C PRO A 292 12.76 13.55 17.61
N GLU A 293 13.55 14.29 18.40
CA GLU A 293 14.09 15.60 18.03
C GLU A 293 14.86 15.54 16.70
N GLN A 294 15.62 14.48 16.46
CA GLN A 294 16.37 14.27 15.22
C GLN A 294 15.47 14.20 13.98
N ALA A 295 14.27 13.63 14.10
CA ALA A 295 13.34 13.58 12.98
C ALA A 295 12.70 14.95 12.72
N VAL A 296 12.42 15.70 13.78
CA VAL A 296 11.83 17.04 13.70
C VAL A 296 12.79 18.05 13.11
N ILE A 297 14.06 18.08 13.53
CA ILE A 297 15.03 19.04 13.01
C ILE A 297 15.28 18.85 11.50
N GLY A 298 15.36 17.60 11.03
CA GLY A 298 15.47 17.29 9.60
C GLY A 298 14.22 17.69 8.80
N LEU A 299 13.04 17.57 9.40
CA LEU A 299 11.78 18.01 8.78
C LEU A 299 11.67 19.54 8.74
N LEU A 300 12.06 20.24 9.82
CA LEU A 300 12.11 21.70 9.88
C LEU A 300 13.04 22.27 8.81
N TRP A 301 14.25 21.73 8.68
CA TRP A 301 15.19 22.09 7.62
C TRP A 301 14.55 21.94 6.24
N THR A 302 13.93 20.78 5.98
CA THR A 302 13.25 20.51 4.70
C THR A 302 12.12 21.51 4.42
N CYS A 303 11.34 21.88 5.44
CA CYS A 303 10.27 22.87 5.29
C CYS A 303 10.82 24.27 5.01
N LEU A 304 11.81 24.72 5.78
CA LEU A 304 12.48 26.01 5.64
C LEU A 304 13.09 26.18 4.24
N MET A 305 13.80 25.16 3.75
CA MET A 305 14.48 25.24 2.46
C MET A 305 13.53 25.16 1.26
N ASN A 306 12.37 24.50 1.43
CA ASN A 306 11.35 24.41 0.39
C ASN A 306 10.35 25.58 0.38
N ALA A 307 10.34 26.39 1.44
CA ALA A 307 9.47 27.57 1.54
C ALA A 307 9.94 28.74 0.65
N VAL A 308 11.16 28.69 0.11
CA VAL A 308 11.78 29.79 -0.62
C VAL A 308 12.12 29.38 -2.04
N GLU A 309 11.78 30.24 -3.01
CA GLU A 309 12.32 30.15 -4.36
C GLU A 309 13.73 30.76 -4.40
N TRP A 310 14.71 29.90 -4.70
CA TRP A 310 16.12 30.25 -4.64
C TRP A 310 16.61 30.91 -5.92
N ASN A 311 17.47 31.92 -5.76
CA ASN A 311 18.18 32.51 -6.87
C ASN A 311 19.10 31.49 -7.57
N LYS A 312 19.27 31.62 -8.89
CA LYS A 312 20.18 30.77 -9.69
C LYS A 312 21.62 31.31 -9.74
N LYS A 313 21.86 32.54 -9.29
CA LYS A 313 23.20 33.11 -9.17
C LYS A 313 23.79 32.75 -7.81
N GLU A 314 24.98 32.14 -7.84
CA GLU A 314 25.67 31.56 -6.67
C GLU A 314 25.88 32.57 -5.51
N GLU A 315 26.27 33.81 -5.81
CA GLU A 315 26.47 34.83 -4.77
C GLU A 315 25.14 35.31 -4.16
N LEU A 316 24.14 35.56 -5.01
CA LEU A 316 22.83 36.05 -4.56
C LEU A 316 22.07 34.99 -3.75
N VAL A 317 22.16 33.72 -4.15
CA VAL A 317 21.51 32.64 -3.40
C VAL A 317 22.14 32.44 -2.04
N THR A 318 23.46 32.63 -1.93
CA THR A 318 24.16 32.54 -0.66
C THR A 318 23.68 33.62 0.31
N GLU A 319 23.61 34.89 -0.12
CA GLU A 319 23.10 35.96 0.73
C GLU A 319 21.63 35.79 1.10
N GLN A 320 20.80 35.37 0.14
CA GLN A 320 19.38 35.08 0.35
C GLN A 320 19.21 33.96 1.40
N ALA A 321 19.96 32.87 1.26
CA ALA A 321 19.93 31.74 2.19
C ALA A 321 20.34 32.16 3.59
N LEU A 322 21.42 32.92 3.75
CA LEU A 322 21.86 33.39 5.07
C LEU A 322 20.83 34.32 5.73
N LYS A 323 20.17 35.20 4.97
CA LYS A 323 19.10 36.07 5.50
C LYS A 323 17.90 35.24 5.99
N HIS A 324 17.45 34.29 5.16
CA HIS A 324 16.33 33.40 5.50
C HIS A 324 16.65 32.52 6.71
N LEU A 325 17.80 31.84 6.70
CA LEU A 325 18.19 30.95 7.79
C LEU A 325 18.47 31.70 9.09
N LYS A 326 18.96 32.94 9.02
CA LYS A 326 19.13 33.79 10.21
C LYS A 326 17.79 34.14 10.86
N LEU A 327 16.74 34.38 10.07
CA LEU A 327 15.40 34.62 10.59
C LEU A 327 14.87 33.40 11.37
N TYR A 328 15.10 32.19 10.86
CA TYR A 328 14.61 30.95 11.46
C TYR A 328 15.61 30.25 12.39
N ALA A 329 16.80 30.80 12.61
CA ALA A 329 17.79 30.24 13.53
C ALA A 329 17.22 30.03 14.95
N PRO A 330 16.44 30.96 15.54
CA PRO A 330 15.81 30.73 16.85
C PRO A 330 14.82 29.56 16.86
N LEU A 331 14.21 29.22 15.73
CA LEU A 331 13.35 28.04 15.60
C LEU A 331 14.19 26.77 15.65
N LEU A 332 15.28 26.73 14.87
CA LEU A 332 16.17 25.56 14.78
C LEU A 332 16.90 25.29 16.11
N ALA A 333 17.35 26.34 16.81
CA ALA A 333 18.02 26.25 18.11
C ALA A 333 17.18 25.47 19.14
N VAL A 334 15.85 25.66 19.14
CA VAL A 334 14.95 24.96 20.07
C VAL A 334 14.87 23.44 19.83
N PHE A 335 15.20 22.99 18.62
CA PHE A 335 15.13 21.57 18.21
C PHE A 335 16.51 21.00 17.85
N SER A 336 17.58 21.64 18.31
CA SER A 336 18.98 21.20 18.17
C SER A 336 19.67 21.19 19.54
N THR A 337 18.98 20.64 20.54
CA THR A 337 19.50 20.61 21.93
C THR A 337 20.35 19.37 22.22
N GLN A 338 20.26 18.36 21.35
CA GLN A 338 21.03 17.14 21.45
C GLN A 338 22.08 17.11 20.35
N GLY A 339 23.31 16.69 20.68
CA GLY A 339 24.38 16.57 19.67
C GLY A 339 24.01 15.66 18.49
N GLN A 340 23.14 14.66 18.68
CA GLN A 340 22.64 13.85 17.55
C GLN A 340 21.72 14.65 16.62
N SER A 341 20.90 15.56 17.13
CA SER A 341 20.02 16.43 16.32
C SER A 341 20.84 17.43 15.52
N GLU A 342 21.87 18.00 16.13
CA GLU A 342 22.84 18.89 15.49
C GLU A 342 23.59 18.20 14.35
N LEU A 343 24.07 16.96 14.59
CA LEU A 343 24.71 16.14 13.54
C LEU A 343 23.75 15.84 12.39
N VAL A 344 22.48 15.54 12.66
CA VAL A 344 21.47 15.33 11.61
C VAL A 344 21.22 16.62 10.83
N LEU A 345 21.19 17.78 11.48
CA LEU A 345 21.07 19.07 10.81
C LEU A 345 22.28 19.33 9.90
N LEU A 346 23.51 19.14 10.39
CA LEU A 346 24.74 19.24 9.59
C LEU A 346 24.72 18.34 8.35
N GLN A 347 24.32 17.08 8.51
CA GLN A 347 24.15 16.14 7.39
C GLN A 347 23.11 16.62 6.39
N LYS A 348 21.99 17.18 6.85
CA LYS A 348 20.93 17.72 5.97
C LYS A 348 21.38 18.97 5.21
N ILE A 349 22.16 19.85 5.83
CA ILE A 349 22.78 21.00 5.16
C ILE A 349 23.76 20.50 4.09
N GLN A 350 24.60 19.53 4.43
CA GLN A 350 25.58 18.95 3.49
C GLN A 350 24.89 18.32 2.27
N GLU A 351 23.89 17.47 2.49
CA GLU A 351 23.09 16.84 1.44
C GLU A 351 22.46 17.89 0.51
N TYR A 352 21.85 18.93 1.09
CA TYR A 352 21.21 19.99 0.33
C TYR A 352 22.21 20.80 -0.51
N CYS A 353 23.32 21.22 0.10
CA CYS A 353 24.36 21.98 -0.60
C CYS A 353 25.05 21.15 -1.70
N TYR A 354 25.13 19.82 -1.54
CA TYR A 354 25.68 18.94 -2.56
C TYR A 354 24.73 18.73 -3.74
N ASP A 355 23.46 18.43 -3.44
CA ASP A 355 22.46 18.14 -4.47
C ASP A 355 22.05 19.42 -5.25
N ASN A 356 22.34 20.62 -4.71
CA ASN A 356 22.12 21.91 -5.37
C ASN A 356 23.44 22.65 -5.67
N ILE A 357 23.86 22.62 -6.94
CA ILE A 357 25.13 23.22 -7.42
C ILE A 357 25.29 24.69 -7.00
N HIS A 358 24.20 25.47 -6.94
CA HIS A 358 24.26 26.89 -6.57
C HIS A 358 24.58 27.12 -5.09
N PHE A 359 24.44 26.11 -4.24
CA PHE A 359 24.70 26.16 -2.79
C PHE A 359 26.07 25.60 -2.39
N MET A 360 26.86 25.14 -3.35
CA MET A 360 28.15 24.49 -3.08
C MET A 360 29.11 25.37 -2.28
N LYS A 361 29.16 26.68 -2.51
CA LYS A 361 29.96 27.64 -1.72
C LYS A 361 29.23 28.24 -0.51
N SER A 362 27.96 27.91 -0.31
CA SER A 362 27.15 28.42 0.80
C SER A 362 27.32 27.58 2.06
N PHE A 363 27.73 26.32 1.94
CA PHE A 363 27.81 25.36 3.05
C PHE A 363 28.57 25.92 4.28
N SER A 364 29.83 26.32 4.09
CA SER A 364 30.66 26.84 5.20
C SER A 364 30.04 28.07 5.87
N LYS A 365 29.45 28.97 5.07
CA LYS A 365 28.79 30.17 5.58
C LYS A 365 27.52 29.84 6.38
N ILE A 366 26.76 28.83 5.97
CA ILE A 366 25.57 28.37 6.71
C ILE A 366 25.98 27.76 8.04
N VAL A 367 27.02 26.90 8.06
CA VAL A 367 27.51 26.30 9.30
C VAL A 367 28.02 27.37 10.28
N VAL A 368 28.80 28.34 9.79
CA VAL A 368 29.27 29.47 10.62
C VAL A 368 28.11 30.31 11.15
N LEU A 369 27.07 30.55 10.35
CA LEU A 369 25.86 31.26 10.80
C LEU A 369 25.18 30.51 11.95
N PHE A 370 25.02 29.20 11.83
CA PHE A 370 24.37 28.37 12.84
C PHE A 370 25.21 28.18 14.10
N TYR A 371 26.54 28.11 13.98
CA TYR A 371 27.44 28.19 15.12
C TYR A 371 27.24 29.49 15.88
N LYS A 372 27.29 30.64 15.20
CA LYS A 372 27.09 31.97 15.80
C LYS A 372 25.69 32.23 16.36
N ALA A 373 24.71 31.40 16.01
CA ALA A 373 23.33 31.53 16.43
C ALA A 373 22.93 30.47 17.46
N ASP A 374 23.90 29.76 18.05
CA ASP A 374 23.70 28.70 19.05
C ASP A 374 22.77 27.57 18.55
N VAL A 375 22.82 27.28 17.25
CA VAL A 375 22.08 26.17 16.60
C VAL A 375 22.98 24.93 16.45
N LEU A 376 24.29 25.12 16.33
CA LEU A 376 25.28 24.05 16.23
C LEU A 376 26.39 24.31 17.25
N SER A 377 26.66 23.33 18.09
CA SER A 377 27.79 23.33 19.01
C SER A 377 29.12 23.08 18.29
N GLU A 378 30.20 23.49 18.94
CA GLU A 378 31.55 23.15 18.53
C GLU A 378 31.75 21.63 18.48
N GLU A 379 31.30 20.89 19.50
CA GLU A 379 31.50 19.44 19.56
C GLU A 379 30.81 18.72 18.40
N ALA A 380 29.60 19.16 18.00
CA ALA A 380 28.89 18.58 16.86
C ALA A 380 29.62 18.84 15.54
N ILE A 381 30.18 20.03 15.34
CA ILE A 381 30.94 20.40 14.13
C ILE A 381 32.24 19.59 14.05
N LEU A 382 33.00 19.51 15.14
CA LEU A 382 34.23 18.73 15.21
C LEU A 382 33.96 17.24 15.02
N LYS A 383 32.90 16.72 15.63
CA LYS A 383 32.48 15.32 15.47
C LYS A 383 32.05 15.02 14.04
N TRP A 384 31.29 15.91 13.39
CA TRP A 384 30.98 15.77 11.97
C TRP A 384 32.25 15.78 11.11
N TYR A 385 33.21 16.67 11.40
CA TYR A 385 34.45 16.76 10.63
C TYR A 385 35.30 15.48 10.73
N LYS A 386 35.42 14.90 11.93
CA LYS A 386 36.19 13.67 12.20
C LYS A 386 35.48 12.39 11.74
N ASP A 387 34.23 12.21 12.17
CA ASP A 387 33.50 10.93 12.07
C ASP A 387 32.46 10.91 10.94
N ALA A 388 32.44 11.90 10.04
CA ALA A 388 31.42 11.98 9.00
C ALA A 388 31.24 10.63 8.30
N PRO A 389 30.08 9.95 8.46
CA PRO A 389 29.75 8.81 7.60
C PRO A 389 29.80 9.32 6.16
N ALA A 390 30.13 8.44 5.20
CA ALA A 390 30.36 8.77 3.80
C ALA A 390 29.12 9.37 3.10
N ALA A 391 28.78 10.61 3.46
CA ALA A 391 27.73 11.42 2.89
C ALA A 391 28.28 12.09 1.63
N LYS A 392 27.38 12.32 0.67
CA LYS A 392 27.73 12.88 -0.64
C LYS A 392 28.49 14.21 -0.48
N GLY A 393 29.52 14.44 -1.29
CA GLY A 393 30.27 15.71 -1.30
C GLY A 393 31.29 15.91 -0.17
N LYS A 394 31.59 14.88 0.63
CA LYS A 394 32.48 14.96 1.81
C LYS A 394 33.81 15.68 1.55
N SER A 395 34.56 15.31 0.51
CA SER A 395 35.88 15.88 0.24
C SER A 395 35.85 17.40 0.00
N VAL A 396 34.81 17.89 -0.67
CA VAL A 396 34.67 19.32 -0.99
C VAL A 396 34.33 20.13 0.25
N PHE A 397 33.43 19.63 1.10
CA PHE A 397 32.99 20.38 2.29
C PHE A 397 33.99 20.32 3.44
N LEU A 398 34.75 19.23 3.59
CA LEU A 398 35.86 19.18 4.54
C LEU A 398 36.92 20.24 4.22
N GLU A 399 37.25 20.42 2.94
CA GLU A 399 38.20 21.47 2.53
C GLU A 399 37.65 22.87 2.82
N GLN A 400 36.36 23.12 2.54
CA GLN A 400 35.73 24.41 2.85
C GLN A 400 35.68 24.73 4.35
N MET A 401 35.57 23.70 5.19
CA MET A 401 35.47 23.84 6.65
C MET A 401 36.83 23.86 7.35
N LYS A 402 37.92 23.47 6.68
CA LYS A 402 39.25 23.29 7.27
C LYS A 402 39.70 24.49 8.11
N LYS A 403 39.71 25.69 7.52
CA LYS A 403 40.11 26.93 8.22
C LYS A 403 39.24 27.25 9.44
N PHE A 404 37.95 26.92 9.38
CA PHE A 404 37.03 27.19 10.47
C PHE A 404 37.20 26.17 11.60
N VAL A 405 37.44 24.90 11.26
CA VAL A 405 37.73 23.85 12.23
C VAL A 405 39.07 24.07 12.90
N GLU A 406 40.11 24.44 12.17
CA GLU A 406 41.41 24.84 12.75
C GLU A 406 41.23 26.01 13.72
N TRP A 407 40.39 26.98 13.38
CA TRP A 407 40.08 28.10 14.29
C TRP A 407 39.34 27.65 15.55
N LEU A 408 38.34 26.75 15.45
CA LEU A 408 37.64 26.20 16.61
C LEU A 408 38.62 25.50 17.57
N GLN A 409 39.45 24.60 17.04
CA GLN A 409 40.44 23.86 17.81
C GLN A 409 41.46 24.76 18.52
N ASN A 410 41.94 25.81 17.84
CA ASN A 410 42.93 26.73 18.42
C ASN A 410 42.29 27.69 19.45
N ALA A 411 41.02 28.06 19.28
CA ALA A 411 40.31 28.92 20.22
C ALA A 411 40.10 28.23 21.58
N GLU A 412 39.95 26.90 21.58
CA GLU A 412 39.89 26.08 22.78
C GLU A 412 41.26 26.04 23.50
N GLU A 413 42.36 25.82 22.77
CA GLU A 413 43.73 25.74 23.31
C GLU A 413 44.22 27.06 23.96
N GLU A 414 43.84 28.23 23.43
CA GLU A 414 44.20 29.52 24.06
C GLU A 414 43.44 29.73 25.39
N SER A 415 42.18 29.28 25.49
CA SER A 415 41.34 29.47 26.67
C SER A 415 41.68 28.53 27.84
N GLU A 416 42.26 27.35 27.57
CA GLU A 416 42.81 26.48 28.62
C GLU A 416 44.19 26.93 29.14
N SER A 417 44.97 27.65 28.32
CA SER A 417 46.31 28.12 28.70
C SER A 417 46.32 29.35 29.62
N GLU A 418 45.22 30.11 29.69
CA GLU A 418 45.07 31.26 30.59
C GLU A 418 44.59 30.86 32.01
N GLY A 419 44.40 29.56 32.29
CA GLY A 419 43.93 29.05 33.58
C GLY A 419 45.01 28.54 34.55
N ASP A 420 46.28 28.48 34.12
CA ASP A 420 47.39 27.88 34.88
C ASP A 420 48.51 28.90 35.26
N GLU A 421 48.24 30.19 35.15
CA GLU A 421 49.08 31.26 35.70
C GLU A 421 48.27 32.19 36.64
N ASP A 422 47.90 31.69 37.83
CA ASP A 422 47.69 32.51 39.04
C ASP A 422 47.88 31.71 40.33
#